data_AF-A0A7R8VVV9-F1
#
_entry.id   AF-A0A7R8VVV9-F1
#
_cell.length_a   1.000
_cell.length_b   1.000
_cell.length_c   1.000
_cell.angle_alpha   90.00
_cell.angle_beta   90.00
_cell.angle_gamma   90.00
#
_symmetry.space_group_name_H-M   'P 1'
#
loop_
_entity.id
_entity.type
_entity.pdbx_description
1 polymer ?
#
loop_
_entity_poly.entity_id
_entity_poly.type
_entity_poly.pdbx_seq_one_letter_code
_entity_poly.pdbx_strand_id
1 'polypeptide(L)'
;MVYCMRVLHRQGSLLALEVQQRCFHISPLSAAAAKVAMSNFDSSAYLPYEKLQSNLNVVKKRLNRPLTLSEKVLYSHIDEPTSQDIERGTSYLRLRPDRVAMQDATAQMAMLQFISSGLPKVAVPSTIHCDHLIEAQ
;
A
#
# COMPACT_ATOMS: atom_id res chain seq x y z
N MET A 1 26.59 43.37 -5.08
CA MET A 1 27.97 43.41 -4.53
C MET A 1 28.03 42.32 -3.46
N VAL A 2 28.64 41.16 -3.77
CA VAL A 2 30.06 40.86 -3.47
C VAL A 2 30.23 40.81 -1.95
N TYR A 3 30.55 39.73 -1.25
CA TYR A 3 31.23 38.47 -1.58
C TYR A 3 31.17 37.64 -0.28
N CYS A 4 30.97 36.32 -0.32
CA CYS A 4 31.84 35.40 0.43
C CYS A 4 31.55 33.96 -0.01
N MET A 5 31.98 33.63 -1.22
CA MET A 5 32.38 32.27 -1.52
C MET A 5 33.70 32.01 -0.78
N ARG A 6 33.67 31.19 0.26
CA ARG A 6 34.86 30.47 0.74
C ARG A 6 34.55 28.98 0.82
N VAL A 7 34.90 28.34 -0.30
CA VAL A 7 35.52 27.02 -0.41
C VAL A 7 35.66 26.26 0.91
N LEU A 8 34.78 25.29 1.14
CA LEU A 8 35.10 24.08 1.89
C LEU A 8 34.94 22.88 0.95
N HIS A 9 35.97 22.72 0.12
CA HIS A 9 36.26 21.48 -0.55
C HIS A 9 36.83 20.50 0.51
N ARG A 10 36.41 19.23 0.44
CA ARG A 10 36.87 18.09 1.28
C ARG A 10 36.45 18.10 2.76
N GLN A 11 35.26 17.53 3.02
CA GLN A 11 35.03 16.42 3.96
C GLN A 11 33.51 16.08 3.97
N GLY A 12 33.01 15.62 2.83
CA GLY A 12 31.62 15.19 2.68
C GLY A 12 31.44 13.77 3.20
N SER A 13 30.98 13.61 4.44
CA SER A 13 30.24 12.43 4.92
C SER A 13 29.75 12.61 6.36
N LEU A 14 30.59 13.13 7.26
CA LEU A 14 30.32 13.12 8.70
C LEU A 14 29.29 14.17 9.16
N LEU A 15 29.31 15.38 8.60
CA LEU A 15 28.40 16.46 9.02
C LEU A 15 26.94 16.24 8.59
N ALA A 16 26.69 15.47 7.52
CA ALA A 16 25.34 15.13 7.10
C ALA A 16 24.68 14.10 8.04
N LEU A 17 25.48 13.21 8.64
CA LEU A 17 25.01 12.16 9.56
C LEU A 17 24.56 12.74 10.92
N GLU A 18 25.26 13.74 11.46
CA GLU A 18 24.89 14.36 12.75
C GLU A 18 23.60 15.18 12.67
N VAL A 19 23.36 15.89 11.57
CA VAL A 19 22.11 16.66 11.37
C VAL A 19 20.90 15.73 11.27
N GLN A 20 21.08 14.50 10.78
CA GLN A 20 20.01 13.51 10.65
C GLN A 20 19.53 12.93 11.99
N GLN A 21 20.33 12.96 13.06
CA GLN A 21 19.99 12.34 14.34
C GLN A 21 19.03 13.18 15.22
N ARG A 22 18.93 14.49 15.01
CA ARG A 22 18.19 15.38 15.95
C ARG A 22 16.72 15.62 15.58
N CYS A 23 16.26 15.17 14.42
CA CYS A 23 14.91 15.50 13.92
C CYS A 23 13.98 14.29 13.75
N PHE A 24 14.44 13.07 14.05
CA PHE A 24 13.61 11.87 13.92
C PHE A 24 13.65 11.02 15.19
N HIS A 25 12.47 10.77 15.78
CA HIS A 25 12.31 9.86 16.93
C HIS A 25 12.64 8.40 16.59
N ILE A 26 12.79 8.06 15.30
CA ILE A 26 13.15 6.73 14.82
C ILE A 26 14.12 6.86 13.65
N SER A 27 15.09 5.95 13.53
CA SER A 27 15.99 5.99 12.38
C SER A 27 15.24 5.64 11.09
N PRO A 28 15.55 6.28 9.95
CA PRO A 28 14.89 5.98 8.67
C PRO A 28 15.07 4.52 8.24
N LEU A 29 16.20 3.90 8.60
CA LEU A 29 16.44 2.48 8.39
C LEU A 29 15.47 1.60 9.19
N SER A 30 15.21 1.97 10.46
CA SER A 30 14.27 1.24 11.31
C SER A 30 12.82 1.45 10.87
N ALA A 31 12.48 2.62 10.32
CA ALA A 31 11.17 2.87 9.73
C ALA A 31 10.93 2.04 8.46
N ALA A 32 11.95 1.94 7.59
CA ALA A 32 11.88 1.13 6.38
C ALA A 32 11.78 -0.38 6.69
N ALA A 33 12.45 -0.84 7.75
CA ALA A 33 12.41 -2.24 8.19
C ALA A 33 11.21 -2.58 9.10
N ALA A 34 10.32 -1.62 9.40
CA ALA A 34 9.24 -1.83 10.35
C ALA A 34 8.15 -2.74 9.76
N LYS A 35 8.01 -3.95 10.34
CA LYS A 35 6.87 -4.83 10.08
C LYS A 35 5.65 -4.34 10.84
N VAL A 36 4.93 -3.41 10.24
CA VAL A 36 3.70 -2.84 10.81
C VAL A 36 2.53 -3.76 10.47
N ALA A 37 1.84 -4.26 11.49
CA ALA A 37 0.63 -5.07 11.32
C ALA A 37 -0.49 -4.25 10.66
N MET A 38 -1.34 -4.91 9.88
CA MET A 38 -2.43 -4.26 9.14
C MET A 38 -3.52 -3.73 10.08
N SER A 39 -3.84 -4.47 11.14
CA SER A 39 -4.81 -4.09 12.16
C SER A 39 -4.47 -4.75 13.49
N ASN A 40 -5.14 -4.35 14.58
CA ASN A 40 -5.01 -4.99 15.89
C ASN A 40 -5.47 -6.46 15.86
N PHE A 41 -6.35 -6.82 14.92
CA PHE A 41 -6.89 -8.17 14.76
C PHE A 41 -6.03 -9.04 13.82
N ASP A 42 -5.26 -8.40 12.94
CA ASP A 42 -4.47 -9.04 11.90
C ASP A 42 -2.96 -8.93 12.18
N SER A 43 -2.51 -9.43 13.34
CA SER A 43 -1.11 -9.30 13.79
C SER A 43 -0.11 -10.04 12.90
N SER A 44 -0.56 -11.08 12.19
CA SER A 44 0.25 -11.86 11.25
C SER A 44 0.31 -11.26 9.84
N ALA A 45 -0.57 -10.30 9.51
CA ALA A 45 -0.60 -9.64 8.20
C ALA A 45 0.06 -8.26 8.32
N TYR A 46 1.06 -8.00 7.48
CA TYR A 46 1.81 -6.73 7.50
C TYR A 46 1.46 -5.85 6.30
N LEU A 47 1.64 -4.54 6.45
CA LEU A 47 1.43 -3.57 5.36
C LEU A 47 2.50 -3.75 4.26
N PRO A 48 2.11 -4.06 3.00
CA PRO A 48 3.06 -4.45 1.95
C PRO A 48 3.67 -3.25 1.20
N TYR A 49 4.08 -2.18 1.90
CA TYR A 49 4.53 -0.94 1.25
C TYR A 49 5.72 -1.12 0.31
N GLU A 50 6.65 -2.03 0.62
CA GLU A 50 7.79 -2.35 -0.26
C GLU A 50 7.32 -2.87 -1.62
N LYS A 51 6.37 -3.82 -1.63
CA LYS A 51 5.76 -4.38 -2.85
C LYS A 51 4.98 -3.31 -3.61
N LEU A 52 4.21 -2.49 -2.91
CA LEU A 52 3.43 -1.42 -3.54
C LEU A 52 4.36 -0.40 -4.23
N GLN A 53 5.47 -0.05 -3.58
CA GLN A 53 6.47 0.86 -4.13
C GLN A 53 7.19 0.26 -5.34
N SER A 54 7.56 -1.02 -5.30
CA SER A 54 8.19 -1.69 -6.45
C SER A 54 7.25 -1.73 -7.67
N ASN A 55 5.98 -2.06 -7.46
CA ASN A 55 4.98 -2.12 -8.52
C ASN A 55 4.74 -0.73 -9.14
N LEU A 56 4.60 0.29 -8.29
CA LEU A 56 4.42 1.67 -8.72
C LEU A 56 5.61 2.15 -9.56
N ASN A 57 6.85 1.81 -9.16
CA ASN A 57 8.05 2.18 -9.91
C ASN A 57 8.05 1.57 -11.33
N VAL A 58 7.58 0.33 -11.49
CA VAL A 58 7.42 -0.31 -12.81
C VAL A 58 6.39 0.45 -13.65
N VAL A 59 5.20 0.69 -13.10
CA VAL A 59 4.12 1.38 -13.83
C VAL A 59 4.49 2.82 -14.19
N LYS A 60 5.19 3.54 -13.30
CA LYS A 60 5.65 4.91 -13.55
C LYS A 60 6.62 4.99 -14.72
N LYS A 61 7.53 4.01 -14.85
CA LYS A 61 8.46 3.90 -16.00
C LYS A 61 7.74 3.55 -17.30
N ARG A 62 6.64 2.80 -17.25
CA ARG A 62 5.84 2.43 -18.43
C ARG A 62 5.00 3.60 -18.94
N LEU A 63 4.31 4.31 -18.05
CA LEU A 63 3.36 5.36 -18.42
C LEU A 63 4.01 6.72 -18.67
N ASN A 64 5.21 6.97 -18.15
CA ASN A 64 6.00 8.20 -18.36
C ASN A 64 5.23 9.52 -18.18
N ARG A 65 4.27 9.54 -17.24
CA ARG A 65 3.46 10.71 -16.90
C ARG A 65 3.27 10.79 -15.38
N PRO A 66 2.93 11.97 -14.82
CA PRO A 66 2.51 12.06 -13.43
C PRO A 66 1.26 11.21 -13.17
N LEU A 67 1.23 10.57 -11.99
CA LEU A 67 0.12 9.72 -11.53
C LEU A 67 -0.65 10.43 -10.41
N THR A 68 -1.98 10.34 -10.45
CA THR A 68 -2.84 10.79 -9.35
C THR A 68 -2.72 9.87 -8.14
N LEU A 69 -3.22 10.27 -6.98
CA LEU A 69 -3.20 9.41 -5.79
C LEU A 69 -3.96 8.10 -6.02
N SER A 70 -5.16 8.18 -6.58
CA SER A 70 -5.98 6.99 -6.88
C SER A 70 -5.27 6.05 -7.85
N GLU A 71 -4.57 6.59 -8.85
CA GLU A 71 -3.75 5.77 -9.76
C GLU A 71 -2.58 5.10 -9.04
N LYS A 72 -1.90 5.81 -8.14
CA LYS A 72 -0.81 5.21 -7.35
C LYS A 72 -1.32 4.06 -6.49
N VAL A 73 -2.49 4.21 -5.87
CA VAL A 73 -3.10 3.14 -5.06
C VAL A 73 -3.53 1.99 -5.96
N LEU A 74 -4.30 2.23 -7.03
CA LEU A 74 -4.77 1.16 -7.92
C LEU A 74 -3.62 0.43 -8.62
N TYR A 75 -2.69 1.17 -9.22
CA TYR A 75 -1.61 0.57 -10.01
C TYR A 75 -0.55 -0.14 -9.16
N SER A 76 -0.39 0.24 -7.90
CA SER A 76 0.50 -0.50 -6.99
C SER A 76 -0.07 -1.87 -6.61
N HIS A 77 -1.39 -2.07 -6.67
CA HIS A 77 -2.08 -3.33 -6.38
C HIS A 77 -2.32 -4.21 -7.62
N ILE A 78 -1.76 -3.87 -8.79
CA ILE A 78 -1.82 -4.72 -9.97
C ILE A 78 -1.04 -6.03 -9.70
N ASP A 79 -1.60 -7.16 -10.13
CA ASP A 79 -0.98 -8.48 -9.99
C ASP A 79 0.31 -8.60 -10.81
N GLU A 80 0.23 -8.24 -12.09
CA GLU A 80 1.37 -8.24 -13.03
C GLU A 80 1.63 -6.83 -13.61
N PRO A 81 2.42 -5.98 -12.95
CA PRO A 81 2.58 -4.58 -13.35
C PRO A 81 3.36 -4.38 -14.67
N THR A 82 4.02 -5.42 -15.19
CA THR A 82 4.82 -5.36 -16.43
C THR A 82 3.97 -5.63 -17.67
N SER A 83 3.07 -6.60 -17.61
CA SER A 83 2.24 -7.08 -18.73
C SER A 83 0.87 -6.39 -18.80
N GLN A 84 0.34 -5.93 -17.65
CA GLN A 84 -1.00 -5.37 -17.57
C GLN A 84 -1.18 -4.17 -18.49
N ASP A 85 -2.24 -4.18 -19.28
CA ASP A 85 -2.69 -3.03 -20.07
C ASP A 85 -3.41 -2.01 -19.17
N ILE A 86 -3.10 -0.73 -19.37
CA ILE A 86 -3.54 0.39 -18.51
C ILE A 86 -4.02 1.55 -19.38
N GLU A 87 -5.30 1.50 -19.73
CA GLU A 87 -6.04 2.57 -20.37
C GLU A 87 -7.25 2.96 -19.51
N ARG A 88 -7.35 4.25 -19.17
CA ARG A 88 -8.41 4.75 -18.30
C ARG A 88 -9.77 4.62 -18.99
N GLY A 89 -10.72 3.97 -18.33
CA GLY A 89 -12.09 3.79 -18.84
C GLY A 89 -12.24 2.64 -19.85
N THR A 90 -11.14 1.99 -20.24
CA THR A 90 -11.15 0.91 -21.25
C THR A 90 -10.65 -0.41 -20.65
N SER A 91 -9.47 -0.41 -20.00
CA SER A 91 -8.83 -1.65 -19.55
C SER A 91 -9.43 -2.17 -18.24
N TYR A 92 -9.64 -3.48 -18.16
CA TYR A 92 -9.94 -4.18 -16.91
C TYR A 92 -8.65 -4.49 -16.15
N LEU A 93 -8.50 -3.90 -14.96
CA LEU A 93 -7.33 -4.10 -14.11
C LEU A 93 -7.46 -5.37 -13.26
N ARG A 94 -6.45 -6.25 -13.35
CA ARG A 94 -6.32 -7.40 -12.45
C ARG A 94 -5.61 -6.97 -11.17
N LEU A 95 -6.40 -6.78 -10.12
CA LEU A 95 -5.94 -6.24 -8.84
C LEU A 95 -5.86 -7.33 -7.77
N ARG A 96 -5.03 -7.08 -6.77
CA ARG A 96 -4.94 -7.87 -5.53
C ARG A 96 -5.33 -6.98 -4.34
N PRO A 97 -6.61 -6.97 -3.94
CA PRO A 97 -7.03 -6.27 -2.73
C PRO A 97 -6.36 -6.84 -1.48
N ASP A 98 -6.05 -5.97 -0.53
CA ASP A 98 -5.38 -6.37 0.72
C ASP A 98 -6.32 -6.99 1.76
N ARG A 99 -7.61 -6.63 1.72
CA ARG A 99 -8.65 -7.14 2.63
C ARG A 99 -10.04 -7.07 2.01
N VAL A 100 -10.98 -7.80 2.61
CA VAL A 100 -12.41 -7.76 2.25
C VAL A 100 -13.23 -7.39 3.50
N ALA A 101 -14.22 -6.52 3.34
CA ALA A 101 -15.20 -6.25 4.37
C ALA A 101 -16.59 -6.43 3.76
N MET A 102 -17.48 -7.09 4.50
CA MET A 102 -18.86 -7.33 4.11
C MET A 102 -19.78 -6.87 5.24
N GLN A 103 -20.99 -6.46 4.88
CA GLN A 103 -22.06 -6.17 5.83
C GLN A 103 -23.05 -7.33 5.87
N ASP A 104 -23.70 -7.58 7.00
CA ASP A 104 -24.62 -8.71 7.21
C ASP A 104 -25.68 -8.89 6.11
N ALA A 105 -26.26 -7.80 5.59
CA ALA A 105 -27.22 -7.86 4.48
C ALA A 105 -26.64 -8.44 3.17
N THR A 106 -25.34 -8.29 2.91
CA THR A 106 -24.67 -8.77 1.69
C THR A 106 -23.78 -9.99 1.93
N ALA A 107 -23.29 -10.15 3.17
CA ALA A 107 -22.37 -11.21 3.59
C ALA A 107 -23.01 -12.60 3.49
N GLN A 108 -24.31 -12.72 3.75
CA GLN A 108 -25.00 -14.01 3.72
C GLN A 108 -24.82 -14.72 2.36
N MET A 109 -25.12 -14.04 1.26
CA MET A 109 -24.99 -14.62 -0.09
C MET A 109 -23.52 -14.79 -0.49
N ALA A 110 -22.65 -13.84 -0.13
CA ALA A 110 -21.21 -13.95 -0.40
C ALA A 110 -20.60 -15.19 0.27
N MET A 111 -20.97 -15.48 1.52
CA MET A 111 -20.53 -16.67 2.23
C MET A 111 -21.09 -17.96 1.64
N LEU A 112 -22.35 -17.98 1.17
CA LEU A 112 -22.91 -19.14 0.48
C LEU A 112 -22.15 -19.45 -0.82
N GLN A 113 -21.80 -18.43 -1.60
CA GLN A 113 -20.98 -18.60 -2.81
C GLN A 113 -19.57 -19.07 -2.46
N PHE A 114 -18.99 -18.55 -1.37
CA PHE A 114 -17.69 -18.99 -0.89
C PHE A 114 -17.71 -20.46 -0.45
N ILE A 115 -18.75 -20.91 0.26
CA ILE A 115 -18.95 -22.32 0.62
C ILE A 115 -19.05 -23.19 -0.63
N SER A 116 -19.81 -22.74 -1.63
CA SER A 116 -19.95 -23.45 -2.91
C SER A 116 -18.62 -23.58 -3.67
N SER A 117 -17.68 -22.66 -3.47
CA SER A 117 -16.33 -22.76 -4.06
C SER A 117 -15.49 -23.92 -3.53
N GLY A 118 -15.87 -24.51 -2.39
CA GLY A 118 -15.14 -25.61 -1.75
C GLY A 118 -13.81 -25.21 -1.10
N LEU A 119 -13.49 -23.92 -1.04
CA LEU A 119 -12.26 -23.43 -0.41
C LEU A 119 -12.34 -23.54 1.13
N PRO A 120 -11.29 -24.04 1.80
CA PRO A 120 -11.34 -24.28 3.25
C PRO A 120 -11.19 -23.01 4.09
N LYS A 121 -10.60 -21.93 3.52
CA LYS A 121 -10.38 -20.66 4.22
C LYS A 121 -10.22 -19.49 3.24
N VAL A 122 -10.50 -18.29 3.72
CA VAL A 122 -10.28 -17.04 2.97
C VAL A 122 -8.78 -16.78 2.72
N ALA A 123 -8.48 -16.11 1.60
CA ALA A 123 -7.09 -15.85 1.18
C ALA A 123 -6.50 -14.55 1.76
N VAL A 124 -7.35 -13.57 2.09
CA VAL A 124 -6.97 -12.28 2.66
C VAL A 124 -7.79 -12.03 3.93
N PRO A 125 -7.35 -11.15 4.85
CA PRO A 125 -8.15 -10.73 6.00
C PRO A 125 -9.55 -10.29 5.59
N SER A 126 -10.57 -10.90 6.19
CA SER A 126 -11.97 -10.67 5.86
C SER A 126 -12.80 -10.42 7.11
N THR A 127 -13.65 -9.40 7.10
CA THR A 127 -14.56 -9.09 8.22
C THR A 127 -16.02 -9.03 7.77
N ILE A 128 -16.93 -9.48 8.64
CA ILE A 128 -18.38 -9.29 8.50
C ILE A 128 -18.83 -8.36 9.63
N HIS A 129 -19.54 -7.30 9.26
CA HIS A 129 -20.10 -6.33 10.19
C HIS A 129 -21.62 -6.53 10.25
N CYS A 130 -22.19 -6.65 11.45
CA CYS A 130 -23.63 -6.83 11.66
C CYS A 130 -24.27 -5.49 12.01
N ASP A 131 -24.66 -4.73 10.99
CA ASP A 131 -25.10 -3.34 11.11
C ASP A 131 -26.40 -3.02 10.35
N HIS A 132 -26.89 -3.90 9.46
CA HIS A 132 -28.09 -3.60 8.65
C HIS A 132 -29.37 -4.25 9.17
N LEU A 133 -29.30 -5.36 9.91
CA LEU A 133 -30.48 -6.14 10.28
C LEU A 133 -31.00 -5.85 11.70
N ILE A 134 -30.59 -4.72 12.29
CA ILE A 134 -31.09 -4.24 13.59
C ILE A 134 -32.13 -3.15 13.34
N GLU A 135 -33.38 -3.46 13.64
CA GLU A 135 -34.48 -2.49 13.58
C GLU A 135 -34.40 -1.52 14.77
N ALA A 136 -34.54 -0.22 14.50
CA ALA A 136 -34.69 0.79 15.53
C ALA A 136 -36.14 0.79 16.03
N GLN A 137 -36.35 0.47 17.31
CA GLN A 137 -37.64 0.51 17.98
C GLN A 137 -38.01 1.90 18.48
#